data_AF-A0A7W9G4U4-F1
#
_entry.id   AF-A0A7W9G4U4-F1
#
_cell.length_a   1.000
_cell.length_b   1.000
_cell.length_c   1.000
_cell.angle_alpha   90.00
_cell.angle_beta   90.00
_cell.angle_gamma   90.00
#
_symmetry.space_group_name_H-M   'P 1'
#
loop_
_entity.id
_entity.type
_entity.pdbx_description
1 polymer ?
#
loop_
_entity_poly.entity_id
_entity_poly.type
_entity_poly.pdbx_seq_one_letter_code
_entity_poly.pdbx_strand_id
1 'polypeptide(L)'
;MKILGPPTLDAFPVLNTHPALLPSFPGAHGVRDALVHGVKVTGCTVMLADSGVDTGPIVAQEAVPVLPDDDEAVLHERIKTVERRLLVEIVGRMAREGWTVSGRQVRIGNLTGGEST
;
A
#
# COMPACT_ATOMS: atom_id res chain seq x y z
N MET A 1 1.47 -17.01 1.29
CA MET A 1 0.73 -15.86 1.85
C MET A 1 -0.47 -16.39 2.64
N LYS A 2 -0.82 -15.77 3.78
CA LYS A 2 -1.99 -16.12 4.60
C LYS A 2 -2.81 -14.87 4.84
N ILE A 3 -4.14 -15.01 4.90
CA ILE A 3 -5.05 -13.93 5.26
C ILE A 3 -5.16 -13.88 6.79
N LEU A 4 -5.12 -12.67 7.36
CA LEU A 4 -5.30 -12.46 8.80
C LEU A 4 -6.80 -12.48 9.13
N GLY A 5 -7.16 -13.14 10.24
CA GLY A 5 -8.54 -13.23 10.69
C GLY A 5 -8.95 -12.07 11.61
N PRO A 6 -10.26 -11.95 11.92
CA PRO A 6 -10.81 -10.89 12.76
C PRO A 6 -10.08 -10.68 14.10
N PRO A 7 -9.69 -11.74 14.86
CA PRO A 7 -9.01 -11.53 16.15
C PRO A 7 -7.73 -10.70 16.06
N THR A 8 -7.02 -10.76 14.93
CA THR A 8 -5.81 -9.96 14.71
C THR A 8 -6.15 -8.56 14.19
N LEU A 9 -7.07 -8.47 13.23
CA LEU A 9 -7.45 -7.20 12.61
C LEU A 9 -8.19 -6.26 13.58
N ASP A 10 -8.96 -6.82 14.52
CA ASP A 10 -9.69 -6.05 15.54
C ASP A 10 -8.76 -5.57 16.67
N ALA A 11 -7.69 -6.32 16.94
CA ALA A 11 -6.75 -6.02 18.03
C ALA A 11 -5.66 -5.04 17.63
N PHE A 12 -5.28 -5.01 16.35
CA PHE A 12 -4.13 -4.24 15.88
C PHE A 12 -4.39 -3.53 14.55
N PRO A 13 -3.92 -2.29 14.38
CA PRO A 13 -3.75 -1.73 13.05
C PRO A 13 -2.62 -2.48 12.33
N VAL A 14 -2.94 -3.12 11.21
CA VAL A 14 -1.98 -3.90 10.41
C VAL A 14 -1.70 -3.16 9.11
N LEU A 15 -0.43 -2.93 8.79
CA LEU A 15 -0.03 -2.46 7.46
C LEU A 15 0.20 -3.64 6.53
N ASN A 16 -0.27 -3.51 5.29
CA ASN A 16 0.03 -4.41 4.18
C ASN A 16 0.64 -3.62 3.03
N THR A 17 1.39 -4.31 2.17
CA THR A 17 1.86 -3.77 0.90
C THR A 17 1.33 -4.59 -0.27
N HIS A 18 1.16 -3.93 -1.41
CA HIS A 18 0.69 -4.56 -2.65
C HIS A 18 1.49 -4.05 -3.85
N PRO A 19 1.99 -4.93 -4.75
CA PRO A 19 2.83 -4.55 -5.88
C PRO A 19 2.03 -4.03 -7.10
N ALA A 20 1.07 -3.15 -6.85
CA ALA A 20 0.38 -2.34 -7.87
C ALA A 20 -0.16 -1.05 -7.24
N LEU A 21 -0.59 -0.09 -8.08
CA LEU A 21 -1.35 1.09 -7.64
C LEU A 21 -2.82 0.72 -7.45
N LEU A 22 -3.20 0.28 -6.24
CA LEU A 22 -4.60 0.00 -5.91
C LEU A 22 -5.47 1.25 -6.16
N PRO A 23 -6.70 1.10 -6.68
CA PRO A 23 -7.47 -0.15 -6.82
C PRO A 23 -7.15 -0.99 -8.06
N SER A 24 -6.13 -0.64 -8.86
CA SER A 24 -5.74 -1.44 -10.03
C SER A 24 -4.99 -2.71 -9.62
N PHE A 25 -5.32 -3.82 -10.31
CA PHE A 25 -4.65 -5.12 -10.22
C PHE A 25 -4.57 -5.71 -8.79
N PRO A 26 -5.67 -5.82 -8.04
CA PRO A 26 -5.68 -6.44 -6.70
C PRO A 26 -5.43 -7.95 -6.77
N GLY A 27 -5.11 -8.57 -5.64
CA GLY A 27 -4.94 -10.02 -5.52
C GLY A 27 -3.54 -10.52 -5.88
N ALA A 28 -3.40 -11.85 -5.98
CA ALA A 28 -2.08 -12.49 -5.95
C ALA A 28 -1.18 -12.25 -7.19
N HIS A 29 -1.71 -11.67 -8.27
CA HIS A 29 -1.05 -11.59 -9.59
C HIS A 29 -0.93 -10.17 -10.14
N GLY A 30 -0.97 -9.14 -9.28
CA GLY A 30 -1.02 -7.74 -9.72
C GLY A 30 0.06 -7.32 -10.73
N VAL A 31 1.30 -7.81 -10.59
CA VAL A 31 2.40 -7.51 -11.53
C VAL A 31 2.15 -8.13 -12.91
N ARG A 32 1.75 -9.40 -12.93
CA ARG A 32 1.40 -10.12 -14.17
C ARG A 32 0.26 -9.42 -14.90
N ASP A 33 -0.77 -9.05 -14.15
CA ASP A 33 -1.97 -8.43 -14.71
C ASP A 33 -1.64 -7.04 -15.28
N ALA A 34 -0.77 -6.26 -14.63
CA ALA A 34 -0.28 -4.99 -15.16
C ALA A 34 0.46 -5.16 -16.50
N LEU A 35 1.34 -6.16 -16.61
CA LEU A 35 2.06 -6.46 -17.85
C LEU A 35 1.11 -6.90 -18.97
N VAL A 36 0.20 -7.83 -18.67
CA VAL A 36 -0.80 -8.33 -19.64
C VAL A 36 -1.71 -7.20 -20.12
N HIS A 37 -2.07 -6.27 -19.24
CA HIS A 37 -2.88 -5.11 -19.60
C HIS A 37 -2.10 -4.09 -20.45
N GLY A 38 -0.76 -4.12 -20.42
CA GLY A 38 0.09 -3.24 -21.23
C GLY A 38 0.19 -1.80 -20.70
N VAL A 39 -0.07 -1.58 -19.40
CA VAL A 39 0.07 -0.24 -18.78
C VAL A 39 1.51 0.24 -18.86
N LYS A 40 1.71 1.57 -18.90
CA LYS A 40 3.05 2.19 -18.90
C LYS A 40 3.50 2.61 -17.50
N VAL A 41 2.58 2.63 -16.55
CA VAL A 41 2.82 2.96 -15.15
C VAL A 41 2.03 1.97 -14.29
N THR A 42 2.74 1.36 -13.36
CA THR A 42 2.19 0.61 -12.21
C THR A 42 2.78 1.23 -10.94
N GLY A 43 2.94 0.48 -9.86
CA GLY A 43 3.56 0.98 -8.64
C GLY A 43 3.45 0.00 -7.49
N CYS A 44 3.54 0.53 -6.28
CA CYS A 44 3.21 -0.18 -5.06
C CYS A 44 2.27 0.66 -4.20
N THR A 45 1.53 -0.02 -3.34
CA THR A 45 0.62 0.59 -2.38
C THR A 45 0.95 0.10 -0.97
N VAL A 46 1.02 1.01 -0.01
CA VAL A 46 0.99 0.71 1.43
C VAL A 46 -0.40 1.06 1.94
N MET A 47 -1.06 0.12 2.61
CA MET A 47 -2.43 0.29 3.10
C MET A 47 -2.60 -0.28 4.51
N LEU A 48 -3.63 0.17 5.23
CA LEU A 48 -4.12 -0.52 6.42
C LEU A 48 -4.94 -1.73 5.98
N ALA A 49 -4.63 -2.93 6.45
CA ALA A 49 -5.41 -4.13 6.15
C ALA A 49 -6.79 -4.07 6.82
N ASP A 50 -7.81 -4.55 6.10
CA ASP A 50 -9.17 -4.75 6.61
C ASP A 50 -9.61 -6.20 6.37
N SER A 51 -10.91 -6.49 6.52
CA SER A 51 -11.45 -7.85 6.35
C SER A 51 -11.49 -8.32 4.89
N GLY A 52 -11.25 -7.43 3.92
CA GLY A 52 -11.14 -7.77 2.52
C GLY A 52 -9.69 -7.97 2.07
N VAL A 53 -9.52 -8.23 0.78
CA VAL A 53 -8.21 -8.38 0.14
C VAL A 53 -7.94 -7.11 -0.65
N ASP A 54 -6.88 -6.39 -0.30
CA ASP A 54 -6.45 -5.16 -0.99
C ASP A 54 -7.49 -4.03 -1.01
N THR A 55 -8.35 -3.99 0.01
CA THR A 55 -9.49 -3.06 0.09
C THR A 55 -9.34 -1.94 1.12
N GLY A 56 -8.37 -2.03 2.02
CA GLY A 56 -8.30 -1.09 3.14
C GLY A 56 -7.84 0.33 2.77
N PRO A 57 -7.88 1.26 3.74
CA PRO A 57 -7.45 2.65 3.53
C PRO A 57 -6.00 2.75 3.06
N ILE A 58 -5.76 3.49 1.98
CA ILE A 58 -4.43 3.70 1.41
C ILE A 58 -3.66 4.70 2.27
N VAL A 59 -2.45 4.32 2.68
CA VAL A 59 -1.54 5.17 3.46
C VAL A 59 -0.58 5.90 2.54
N ALA A 60 -0.01 5.20 1.56
CA ALA A 60 0.90 5.78 0.59
C ALA A 60 0.94 4.94 -0.70
N GLN A 61 1.32 5.59 -1.79
CA GLN A 61 1.54 4.95 -3.08
C GLN A 61 2.75 5.55 -3.77
N GLU A 62 3.43 4.76 -4.58
CA GLU A 62 4.50 5.23 -5.43
C GLU A 62 4.45 4.56 -6.80
N ALA A 63 4.55 5.39 -7.83
CA ALA A 63 4.49 4.95 -9.22
C ALA A 63 5.82 4.34 -9.68
N VAL A 64 5.72 3.30 -10.48
CA VAL A 64 6.86 2.61 -11.10
C VAL A 64 6.59 2.47 -12.60
N PRO A 65 7.53 2.88 -13.47
CA PRO A 65 7.36 2.71 -14.91
C PRO A 65 7.44 1.23 -15.32
N VAL A 66 6.63 0.86 -16.30
CA VAL A 66 6.72 -0.41 -17.02
C VAL A 66 7.49 -0.17 -18.31
N LEU A 67 8.63 -0.84 -18.47
CA LEU A 67 9.53 -0.69 -19.60
C LEU A 67 9.14 -1.63 -20.76
N PRO A 68 9.48 -1.30 -22.01
CA PRO A 68 9.07 -2.09 -23.19
C PRO A 68 9.43 -3.58 -23.13
N ASP A 69 10.56 -3.93 -22.52
CA ASP A 69 11.10 -5.29 -22.48
C ASP A 69 11.00 -5.93 -21.07
N ASP A 70 10.16 -5.38 -20.20
CA ASP A 70 9.94 -5.99 -18.88
C ASP A 70 9.26 -7.36 -19.01
N ASP A 71 9.84 -8.35 -18.34
CA ASP A 71 9.11 -9.53 -17.90
C ASP A 71 8.58 -9.35 -16.46
N GLU A 72 7.82 -10.32 -15.97
CA GLU A 72 7.23 -10.27 -14.62
C GLU A 72 8.30 -10.18 -13.53
N ALA A 73 9.43 -10.88 -13.67
CA ALA A 73 10.47 -10.89 -12.65
C ALA A 73 11.17 -9.52 -12.57
N VAL A 74 11.52 -8.93 -13.71
CA VAL A 74 12.19 -7.64 -13.81
C VAL A 74 11.29 -6.52 -13.28
N LEU A 75 10.02 -6.48 -13.70
CA LEU A 75 9.08 -5.49 -13.20
C LEU A 75 8.84 -5.67 -11.69
N HIS A 76 8.65 -6.91 -11.23
CA HIS A 76 8.40 -7.18 -9.82
C HIS A 76 9.57 -6.76 -8.93
N GLU A 77 10.82 -7.02 -9.32
CA GLU A 77 11.97 -6.56 -8.53
C GLU A 77 12.13 -5.04 -8.50
N ARG A 78 11.77 -4.35 -9.59
CA ARG A 78 11.71 -2.88 -9.61
C ARG A 78 10.66 -2.36 -8.62
N ILE A 79 9.45 -2.95 -8.63
CA ILE A 79 8.37 -2.60 -7.70
C ILE A 79 8.79 -2.88 -6.25
N LYS A 80 9.35 -4.05 -5.94
CA LYS A 80 9.79 -4.40 -4.58
C LYS A 80 10.85 -3.45 -4.03
N THR A 81 11.74 -2.95 -4.88
CA THR A 81 12.78 -2.00 -4.45
C THR A 81 12.15 -0.70 -3.97
N VAL A 82 11.15 -0.20 -4.71
CA VAL A 82 10.39 1.00 -4.33
C VAL A 82 9.50 0.73 -3.12
N GLU A 83 8.77 -0.38 -3.11
CA GLU A 83 7.88 -0.82 -2.03
C GLU A 83 8.59 -0.94 -0.69
N ARG A 84 9.75 -1.59 -0.63
CA ARG A 84 10.51 -1.75 0.61
C ARG A 84 10.95 -0.40 1.19
N ARG A 85 11.41 0.51 0.33
CA ARG A 85 11.79 1.87 0.75
C ARG A 85 10.58 2.63 1.29
N LEU A 86 9.48 2.62 0.54
CA LEU A 86 8.24 3.30 0.92
C LEU A 86 7.69 2.77 2.24
N LEU A 87 7.65 1.45 2.44
CA LEU A 87 7.18 0.84 3.69
C LEU A 87 8.00 1.30 4.89
N VAL A 88 9.33 1.25 4.81
CA VAL A 88 10.22 1.67 5.91
C VAL A 88 10.02 3.15 6.24
N GLU A 89 9.90 4.00 5.23
CA GLU A 89 9.63 5.42 5.40
C GLU A 89 8.30 5.64 6.15
N ILE A 90 7.22 5.02 5.66
CA ILE A 90 5.87 5.19 6.20
C ILE A 90 5.75 4.66 7.62
N VAL A 91 6.28 3.48 7.91
CA VAL A 91 6.31 2.93 9.28
C VAL A 91 7.04 3.89 10.23
N GLY A 92 8.20 4.41 9.81
CA GLY A 92 8.97 5.35 10.61
C GLY A 92 8.20 6.64 10.89
N ARG A 93 7.52 7.20 9.87
CA ARG A 93 6.72 8.42 10.02
C ARG A 93 5.51 8.19 10.92
N MET A 94 4.74 7.14 10.68
CA MET A 94 3.57 6.79 11.51
C MET A 94 3.93 6.60 12.99
N ALA A 95 5.08 5.99 13.28
CA ALA A 95 5.55 5.78 14.64
C ALA A 95 5.97 7.07 15.35
N ARG A 96 6.53 8.05 14.63
CA ARG A 96 7.03 9.32 15.21
C ARG A 96 5.98 10.42 15.24
N GLU A 97 5.13 10.49 14.23
CA GLU A 97 4.23 11.62 13.98
C GLU A 97 2.79 11.33 14.40
N GLY A 98 2.46 10.07 14.68
CA GLY A 98 1.08 9.62 14.83
C GLY A 98 0.32 9.66 13.49
N TRP A 99 -0.91 9.17 13.50
CA TRP A 99 -1.76 9.12 12.32
C TRP A 99 -3.24 9.03 12.70
N THR A 100 -4.09 9.42 11.76
CA THR A 100 -5.56 9.35 11.89
C THR A 100 -6.17 8.77 10.62
N VAL A 101 -7.38 8.23 10.75
CA VAL A 101 -8.18 7.73 9.63
C VAL A 101 -9.55 8.40 9.68
N SER A 102 -9.96 8.99 8.56
CA SER A 102 -11.30 9.56 8.38
C SER A 102 -11.94 8.94 7.14
N GLY A 103 -12.90 8.04 7.35
CA GLY A 103 -13.43 7.18 6.28
C GLY A 103 -12.31 6.33 5.68
N ARG A 104 -11.96 6.59 4.42
CA ARG A 104 -10.86 5.89 3.71
C ARG A 104 -9.55 6.70 3.62
N GLN A 105 -9.54 7.93 4.14
CA GLN A 105 -8.36 8.79 4.07
C GLN A 105 -7.50 8.61 5.31
N VAL A 106 -6.23 8.28 5.10
CA VAL A 106 -5.21 8.23 6.15
C VAL A 106 -4.41 9.53 6.13
N ARG A 107 -4.19 10.12 7.30
CA ARG A 107 -3.30 11.28 7.49
C ARG A 107 -2.21 10.93 8.48
N ILE A 108 -0.95 11.12 8.10
CA ILE A 108 0.21 11.01 8.98
C ILE A 108 0.56 12.41 9.48
N GLY A 109 0.75 12.56 10.78
CA GLY A 109 0.98 13.85 11.42
C GLY A 109 -0.31 14.62 11.74
N ASN A 110 -0.15 15.68 12.55
CA ASN A 110 -1.19 16.52 13.16
C ASN A 110 -2.14 15.82 14.14
N LEU A 111 -1.66 15.55 15.36
CA LEU A 111 -2.51 15.34 16.54
C LEU A 111 -2.85 16.65 17.28
N THR A 112 -2.31 17.80 16.85
CA THR A 112 -2.58 19.12 17.46
C THR A 112 -3.58 19.90 16.62
N GLY A 113 -4.87 19.73 16.89
CA GLY A 113 -5.91 20.57 16.30
C GLY A 113 -7.30 20.17 16.74
N GLY A 114 -7.70 20.58 17.95
CA GLY A 114 -9.07 20.36 18.43
C GLY A 114 -9.34 20.59 19.92
N GLU A 115 -8.75 21.60 20.56
CA GLU A 115 -9.46 22.26 21.67
C GLU A 115 -10.15 23.49 21.07
N SER A 116 -11.41 23.31 20.67
CA SER A 116 -12.31 24.43 20.40
C SER A 116 -12.77 24.97 21.75
N THR A 117 -12.53 26.26 21.94
CA THR A 117 -13.05 27.09 23.03
C THR A 117 -14.57 27.19 22.99
#